data_AF-A0A238KGQ3-F1
#
_entry.id   AF-A0A238KGQ3-F1
#
_cell.length_a   1.000
_cell.length_b   1.000
_cell.length_c   1.000
_cell.angle_alpha   90.00
_cell.angle_beta   90.00
_cell.angle_gamma   90.00
#
_symmetry.space_group_name_H-M   'P 1'
#
loop_
_entity.id
_entity.type
_entity.pdbx_description
1 polymer ?
#
loop_
_entity_poly.entity_id
_entity_poly.type
_entity_poly.pdbx_seq_one_letter_code
_entity_poly.pdbx_strand_id
1 'polypeptide(L)'
;MVIQICKNSTCCALVRLFNKPSRPIWRAKKARQKLYRESRDVCFEAKDYVTMKPFKELLVDEEGHIDFLETQIELFNKLGETAYIQLNASTYYEAE
;
A
#
# COMPACT_ATOMS: atom_id res chain seq x y z
N MET A 1 15.05 -25.00 8.64
CA MET A 1 13.60 -25.04 8.93
C MET A 1 12.94 -23.74 8.42
N VAL A 2 13.03 -23.46 7.10
CA VAL A 2 12.56 -22.19 6.49
C VAL A 2 11.52 -22.45 5.37
N ILE A 3 10.90 -23.63 5.38
CA ILE A 3 9.84 -23.97 4.41
C ILE A 3 8.71 -24.58 5.20
N GLN A 4 7.80 -23.75 5.74
CA GLN A 4 6.46 -24.18 6.16
C GLN A 4 5.49 -23.01 6.48
N ILE A 5 5.43 -21.94 5.67
CA ILE A 5 4.36 -20.90 5.78
C ILE A 5 3.46 -20.86 4.52
N CYS A 6 3.45 -21.92 3.70
CA CYS A 6 2.55 -22.00 2.53
C CYS A 6 1.67 -23.26 2.65
N LYS A 7 0.90 -23.36 3.75
CA LYS A 7 -0.10 -24.44 3.92
C LYS A 7 -1.50 -24.01 4.37
N ASN A 8 -1.85 -22.72 4.35
CA ASN A 8 -3.25 -22.30 4.46
C ASN A 8 -3.58 -21.28 3.36
N SER A 9 -4.24 -21.78 2.30
CA SER A 9 -5.19 -21.15 1.34
C SER A 9 -5.05 -19.71 0.82
N THR A 10 -4.17 -18.85 1.33
CA THR A 10 -3.94 -17.47 0.82
C THR A 10 -2.75 -17.38 -0.15
N CYS A 11 -1.88 -18.38 -0.19
CA CYS A 11 -0.70 -18.43 -1.07
C CYS A 11 -1.10 -18.39 -2.58
N CYS A 12 -2.26 -18.96 -2.96
CA CYS A 12 -2.81 -18.84 -4.32
C CYS A 12 -3.47 -17.48 -4.64
N ALA A 13 -3.77 -16.64 -3.63
CA ALA A 13 -4.33 -15.31 -3.87
C ALA A 13 -3.25 -14.32 -4.33
N LEU A 14 -1.98 -14.52 -3.96
CA LEU A 14 -0.88 -13.62 -4.31
C LEU A 14 -0.62 -13.58 -5.83
N VAL A 15 -0.72 -14.70 -6.55
CA VAL A 15 -0.55 -14.71 -8.02
C VAL A 15 -1.70 -13.99 -8.75
N ARG A 16 -2.88 -13.87 -8.13
CA ARG A 16 -4.01 -13.06 -8.65
C ARG A 16 -3.95 -11.59 -8.21
N LEU A 17 -3.14 -11.25 -7.21
CA LEU A 17 -2.98 -9.88 -6.69
C LEU A 17 -1.86 -9.07 -7.36
N PHE A 18 -0.96 -9.70 -8.11
CA PHE A 18 0.10 -8.98 -8.82
C PHE A 18 -0.15 -8.74 -10.32
N ASN A 19 -1.12 -9.43 -10.94
CA ASN A 19 -1.31 -9.39 -12.41
C ASN A 19 -2.73 -8.92 -12.84
N LYS A 20 -3.12 -7.69 -12.48
CA LYS A 20 -4.27 -7.01 -13.10
C LYS A 20 -3.87 -5.57 -13.47
N PRO A 21 -3.93 -5.18 -14.77
CA PRO A 21 -3.44 -3.90 -15.28
C PRO A 21 -4.25 -2.66 -14.86
N SER A 22 -5.34 -2.82 -14.09
CA SER A 22 -6.27 -1.77 -13.72
C SER A 22 -6.59 -1.71 -12.22
N ARG A 23 -5.63 -2.08 -11.35
CA ARG A 23 -5.78 -1.80 -9.91
C ARG A 23 -5.42 -0.33 -9.66
N PRO A 24 -6.36 0.56 -9.29
CA PRO A 24 -6.00 1.89 -8.82
C PRO A 24 -5.04 1.76 -7.64
N ILE A 25 -4.01 2.61 -7.60
CA ILE A 25 -2.90 2.56 -6.63
C ILE A 25 -3.43 2.45 -5.20
N TRP A 26 -4.50 3.17 -4.87
CA TRP A 26 -5.18 3.10 -3.57
C TRP A 26 -5.64 1.68 -3.17
N ARG A 27 -6.19 0.89 -4.10
CA ARG A 27 -6.57 -0.52 -3.82
C ARG A 27 -5.36 -1.39 -3.54
N ALA A 28 -4.26 -1.17 -4.28
CA ALA A 28 -3.02 -1.89 -4.04
C ALA A 28 -2.43 -1.54 -2.67
N LYS A 29 -2.49 -0.27 -2.27
CA LYS A 29 -2.07 0.22 -0.95
C LYS A 29 -2.86 -0.43 0.19
N LYS A 30 -4.21 -0.41 0.14
CA LYS A 30 -5.07 -1.08 1.14
C LYS A 30 -4.84 -2.60 1.19
N ALA A 31 -4.60 -3.24 0.04
CA ALA A 31 -4.30 -4.67 -0.01
C ALA A 31 -2.97 -5.00 0.70
N ARG A 32 -1.93 -4.18 0.52
CA ARG A 32 -0.65 -4.33 1.24
C ARG A 32 -0.80 -4.04 2.74
N GLN A 33 -1.52 -3.00 3.12
CA GLN A 33 -1.83 -2.71 4.53
C GLN A 33 -2.48 -3.93 5.22
N LYS A 34 -3.45 -4.57 4.56
CA LYS A 34 -4.09 -5.80 5.06
C LYS A 34 -3.08 -6.93 5.22
N LEU A 35 -2.25 -7.19 4.20
CA LEU A 35 -1.26 -8.25 4.22
C LEU A 35 -0.21 -8.07 5.34
N TYR A 36 0.27 -6.85 5.54
CA TYR A 36 1.26 -6.55 6.57
C TYR A 36 0.66 -6.63 7.98
N ARG A 37 -0.61 -6.25 8.14
CA ARG A 37 -1.35 -6.45 9.40
C ARG A 37 -1.46 -7.93 9.75
N GLU A 38 -1.92 -8.76 8.81
CA GLU A 38 -2.01 -10.21 9.00
C GLU A 38 -0.64 -10.84 9.31
N SER A 39 0.40 -10.42 8.59
CA SER A 39 1.77 -10.95 8.79
C SER A 39 2.34 -10.55 10.16
N ARG A 40 2.10 -9.32 10.61
CA ARG A 40 2.46 -8.85 11.95
C ARG A 40 1.77 -9.68 13.03
N ASP A 41 0.48 -9.98 12.86
CA ASP A 41 -0.31 -10.72 13.85
C ASP A 41 0.19 -12.17 13.98
N VAL A 42 0.54 -12.82 12.86
CA VAL A 42 1.21 -14.14 12.86
C VAL A 42 2.54 -14.10 13.63
N CYS A 43 3.38 -13.09 13.39
CA CYS A 43 4.64 -12.95 14.14
C CYS A 43 4.40 -12.70 15.65
N PHE A 44 3.35 -11.94 15.99
CA PHE A 44 2.99 -11.67 17.38
C PHE A 44 2.53 -12.93 18.12
N GLU A 45 1.66 -13.75 17.50
CA GLU A 45 1.22 -15.03 18.05
C GLU A 45 2.38 -16.01 18.27
N ALA A 46 3.35 -16.02 17.34
CA ALA A 46 4.57 -16.82 17.44
C ALA A 46 5.61 -16.24 18.43
N LYS A 47 5.36 -15.06 19.02
CA LYS A 47 6.31 -14.29 19.85
C LYS A 47 7.63 -13.97 19.13
N ASP A 48 7.62 -13.89 17.81
CA ASP A 48 8.77 -13.48 16.99
C ASP A 48 8.77 -11.96 16.78
N TYR A 49 9.33 -11.25 17.76
CA TYR A 49 9.34 -9.79 17.75
C TYR A 49 10.33 -9.19 16.76
N VAL A 50 11.36 -9.94 16.35
CA VAL A 50 12.38 -9.45 15.41
C VAL A 50 11.81 -9.42 14.01
N THR A 51 11.16 -10.50 13.57
CA THR A 51 10.50 -10.54 12.26
C THR A 51 9.24 -9.67 12.23
N MET A 52 8.58 -9.44 13.37
CA MET A 52 7.44 -8.52 13.48
C MET A 52 7.82 -7.05 13.19
N LYS A 53 9.01 -6.62 13.60
CA LYS A 53 9.45 -5.21 13.50
C LYS A 53 9.32 -4.64 12.07
N PRO A 54 9.89 -5.25 11.01
CA PRO A 54 9.75 -4.72 9.65
C PRO A 54 8.30 -4.67 9.16
N PHE A 55 7.42 -5.58 9.59
CA PHE A 55 6.00 -5.50 9.23
C PHE A 55 5.30 -4.30 9.86
N LYS A 56 5.71 -3.87 11.06
CA LYS A 56 5.18 -2.64 11.68
C LYS A 56 5.66 -1.40 10.93
N GLU A 57 6.93 -1.35 10.55
CA GLU A 57 7.50 -0.23 9.77
C GLU A 57 6.80 -0.11 8.40
N LEU A 58 6.67 -1.23 7.67
CA LEU A 58 5.93 -1.27 6.41
C LEU A 58 4.44 -0.90 6.57
N LEU A 59 3.80 -1.25 7.68
CA LEU A 59 2.42 -0.86 7.94
C LEU A 59 2.30 0.67 8.05
N VAL A 60 3.21 1.32 8.79
CA VAL A 60 3.25 2.78 8.93
C VAL A 60 3.45 3.45 7.58
N ASP A 61 4.37 2.94 6.75
CA ASP A 61 4.61 3.49 5.42
C ASP A 61 3.37 3.37 4.52
N GLU A 62 2.69 2.22 4.50
CA GLU A 62 1.48 2.07 3.69
C GLU A 62 0.32 2.93 4.22
N GLU A 63 0.20 3.12 5.54
CA GLU A 63 -0.79 4.02 6.14
C GLU A 63 -0.53 5.48 5.76
N GLY A 64 0.71 5.95 5.80
CA GLY A 64 1.07 7.29 5.33
C GLY A 64 0.80 7.49 3.83
N HIS A 65 1.08 6.47 3.00
CA HIS A 65 0.76 6.54 1.58
C HIS A 65 -0.76 6.54 1.30
N ILE A 66 -1.55 5.82 2.09
CA ILE A 66 -3.01 5.82 1.98
C ILE A 66 -3.55 7.21 2.33
N ASP A 67 -3.08 7.79 3.43
CA ASP A 67 -3.49 9.12 3.90
C ASP A 67 -3.18 10.21 2.86
N PHE A 68 -1.99 10.17 2.27
CA PHE A 68 -1.62 11.06 1.16
C PHE A 68 -2.61 10.93 -0.02
N LEU A 69 -2.90 9.71 -0.46
CA LEU A 69 -3.82 9.49 -1.60
C LEU A 69 -5.25 9.90 -1.29
N GLU A 70 -5.75 9.65 -0.08
CA GLU A 70 -7.07 10.07 0.36
C GLU A 70 -7.15 11.61 0.40
N THR A 71 -6.11 12.28 0.90
CA THR A 71 -5.97 13.74 0.85
C THR A 71 -5.98 14.29 -0.59
N GLN A 72 -5.24 13.65 -1.52
CA GLN A 72 -5.24 14.09 -2.93
C GLN A 72 -6.61 13.93 -3.59
N ILE A 73 -7.34 12.85 -3.29
CA ILE A 73 -8.70 12.65 -3.81
C ILE A 73 -9.65 13.71 -3.27
N GLU A 74 -9.58 14.03 -1.97
CA GLU A 74 -10.38 15.10 -1.38
C GLU A 74 -10.06 16.47 -2.01
N LEU A 75 -8.78 16.75 -2.25
CA LEU A 75 -8.34 17.98 -2.91
C LEU A 75 -8.87 18.07 -4.35
N PHE A 76 -8.78 16.97 -5.11
CA PHE A 76 -9.34 16.88 -6.46
C PHE A 76 -10.84 17.19 -6.47
N ASN A 77 -11.60 16.61 -5.54
CA ASN A 77 -13.05 16.83 -5.45
C ASN A 77 -13.41 18.28 -5.08
N LYS A 78 -12.55 18.98 -4.32
CA LYS A 78 -12.75 20.39 -3.95
C LYS A 78 -12.42 21.36 -5.10
N LEU A 79 -11.38 21.07 -5.87
CA LEU A 79 -10.87 21.97 -6.92
C LEU A 79 -11.51 21.72 -8.29
N GLY A 80 -11.88 20.47 -8.59
CA GLY A 80 -12.23 20.03 -9.93
C GLY A 80 -11.00 19.71 -10.81
N GLU A 81 -11.27 19.07 -11.94
CA GLU A 81 -10.24 18.45 -12.79
C GLU A 81 -9.19 19.44 -13.31
N THR A 82 -9.61 20.52 -13.96
CA THR A 82 -8.69 21.48 -14.59
C THR A 82 -7.76 22.15 -13.58
N ALA A 83 -8.31 22.57 -12.43
CA ALA A 83 -7.52 23.24 -11.39
C ALA A 83 -6.53 22.27 -10.72
N TYR A 84 -6.93 21.01 -10.49
CA TYR A 84 -6.04 20.01 -9.92
C TYR A 84 -4.91 19.62 -10.87
N ILE A 85 -5.17 19.50 -12.18
CA ILE A 85 -4.14 19.24 -13.20
C ILE A 85 -3.14 20.40 -13.25
N GLN A 86 -3.63 21.64 -13.32
CA GLN A 86 -2.77 22.82 -13.35
C GLN A 86 -1.87 22.90 -12.11
N LEU A 87 -2.41 22.58 -10.93
CA LEU A 87 -1.65 22.57 -9.67
C LEU A 87 -0.51 21.55 -9.66
N ASN A 88 -0.67 20.42 -10.36
CA ASN A 88 0.33 19.34 -10.40
C ASN A 88 1.16 19.31 -11.69
N ALA A 89 0.97 20.30 -12.57
CA ALA A 89 1.79 20.47 -13.76
C ALA A 89 3.08 21.23 -13.40
N SER A 90 4.22 20.80 -13.95
CA SER A 90 5.45 21.58 -13.84
C SER A 90 5.38 22.81 -14.73
N THR A 91 6.05 23.88 -14.31
CA THR A 91 6.28 25.00 -15.22
C THR A 91 7.37 24.67 -16.23
N TYR A 92 7.43 25.42 -17.32
CA TYR A 92 8.43 25.21 -18.38
C TYR A 92 9.88 25.28 -17.85
N TYR A 93 10.16 26.17 -16.90
CA TYR A 93 11.51 26.41 -16.38
C TYR A 93 11.99 25.38 -15.36
N GLU A 94 11.09 24.55 -14.84
CA GLU A 94 11.41 23.52 -13.83
C GLU A 94 11.68 22.14 -14.45
N ALA A 95 11.57 22.02 -15.78
CA ALA A 95 11.68 20.75 -16.50
C ALA A 95 13.09 20.47 -17.08
N GLU A 96 14.10 21.29 -16.73
CA GLU A 96 15.51 21.14 -17.13
C GLU A 96 16.37 20.45 -16.07
#